data_AF-A0A7W1AIK6-F1
#
_entry.id   AF-A0A7W1AIK6-F1
#
_cell.length_a   1.000
_cell.length_b   1.000
_cell.length_c   1.000
_cell.angle_alpha   90.00
_cell.angle_beta   90.00
_cell.angle_gamma   90.00
#
_symmetry.space_group_name_H-M   'P 1'
#
loop_
_entity.id
_entity.type
_entity.pdbx_description
1 polymer ?
#
loop_
_entity_poly.entity_id
_entity_poly.type
_entity_poly.pdbx_seq_one_letter_code
_entity_poly.pdbx_strand_id
1 'polypeptide(L)' 'MTDAALRRTMPGLLAVHARVRGDRVALREKRLGVWREITWRGYYEHVRAAAAMLAELGVRPGDHVAILSDNRV' A
#
# COMPACT_ATOMS: atom_id res chain seq x y z
N MET A 1 4.27 -17.16 -8.69
CA MET A 1 3.19 -16.39 -9.35
C MET A 1 3.78 -15.54 -10.46
N THR A 2 3.17 -15.50 -11.64
CA THR A 2 3.61 -14.63 -12.74
C THR A 2 3.19 -13.18 -12.51
N ASP A 3 3.89 -12.23 -13.13
CA ASP A 3 3.51 -10.81 -13.11
C ASP A 3 2.08 -10.57 -13.62
N ALA A 4 1.68 -11.34 -14.63
CA ALA A 4 0.33 -11.30 -15.18
C ALA A 4 -0.74 -11.66 -14.14
N ALA A 5 -0.45 -12.63 -13.25
CA ALA A 5 -1.36 -13.01 -12.18
C ALA A 5 -1.39 -11.95 -11.06
N LEU A 6 -0.24 -11.40 -10.68
CA LEU A 6 -0.14 -10.36 -9.65
C LEU A 6 -0.92 -9.09 -10.02
N ARG A 7 -0.90 -8.69 -11.30
CA ARG A 7 -1.59 -7.49 -11.77
C ARG A 7 -3.12 -7.58 -11.73
N ARG A 8 -3.71 -8.74 -11.40
CA ARG A 8 -5.17 -8.92 -11.31
C ARG A 8 -5.77 -8.45 -9.98
N THR A 9 -4.95 -8.19 -8.96
CA THR A 9 -5.42 -7.69 -7.66
C THR A 9 -4.73 -6.38 -7.32
N MET A 10 -5.38 -5.51 -6.55
CA MET A 10 -4.77 -4.25 -6.13
C MET A 10 -3.48 -4.46 -5.33
N PRO A 11 -3.40 -5.37 -4.34
CA PRO A 11 -2.15 -5.62 -3.61
C PRO A 11 -1.06 -6.21 -4.51
N GLY A 12 -1.41 -7.07 -5.46
CA GLY A 12 -0.44 -7.64 -6.39
C GLY A 12 0.09 -6.61 -7.40
N LEU A 13 -0.75 -5.68 -7.86
CA LEU A 13 -0.31 -4.56 -8.69
C LEU A 13 0.67 -3.63 -7.94
N LEU A 14 0.40 -3.34 -6.67
CA LEU A 14 1.31 -2.60 -5.80
C LEU A 14 2.68 -3.30 -5.67
N ALA A 15 2.68 -4.62 -5.42
CA ALA A 15 3.91 -5.40 -5.34
C ALA A 15 4.73 -5.35 -6.64
N VAL A 16 4.07 -5.42 -7.80
CA VAL A 16 4.73 -5.29 -9.11
C VAL A 16 5.33 -3.90 -9.27
N HIS A 17 4.63 -2.83 -8.89
CA HIS A 17 5.17 -1.47 -8.96
C HIS A 17 6.36 -1.25 -8.03
N ALA A 18 6.30 -1.75 -6.79
CA ALA A 18 7.41 -1.68 -5.85
C ALA A 18 8.66 -2.40 -6.37
N ARG A 19 8.49 -3.52 -7.09
CA ARG A 19 9.62 -4.25 -7.69
C ARG A 19 10.19 -3.55 -8.94
N VAL A 20 9.33 -3.11 -9.86
CA VAL A 20 9.76 -2.57 -11.16
C VAL A 20 10.21 -1.11 -11.08
N ARG A 21 9.60 -0.31 -10.20
CA ARG A 21 9.82 1.13 -10.10
C ARG A 21 9.89 1.61 -8.65
N GLY A 22 10.51 0.81 -7.79
CA GLY A 22 10.52 0.99 -6.34
C GLY A 22 10.90 2.38 -5.87
N ASP A 23 11.94 2.97 -6.46
CA ASP A 23 12.48 4.25 -6.01
C ASP A 23 11.80 5.46 -6.69
N ARG A 24 10.85 5.21 -7.61
CA ARG A 24 10.02 6.26 -8.21
C ARG A 24 8.92 6.67 -7.24
N VAL A 25 8.54 7.95 -7.27
CA VAL A 25 7.42 8.49 -6.50
C VAL A 25 6.11 7.80 -6.92
N ALA A 26 5.37 7.31 -5.93
CA ALA A 26 4.03 6.74 -6.06
C ALA A 26 2.96 7.76 -5.68
N LEU A 27 3.16 8.45 -4.55
CA LEU A 27 2.22 9.38 -3.96
C LEU A 27 2.94 10.64 -3.50
N ARG A 28 2.19 11.74 -3.44
CA ARG A 28 2.62 12.99 -2.81
C ARG A 28 1.53 13.46 -1.86
N GLU A 29 1.92 13.83 -0.65
CA GLU A 29 1.02 14.41 0.35
C GLU A 29 1.55 15.79 0.75
N LYS A 30 0.65 16.77 0.85
CA LYS A 30 1.00 18.07 1.43
C LYS A 30 0.71 18.05 2.93
N ARG A 31 1.75 18.12 3.75
CA ARG A 31 1.66 18.20 5.21
C ARG A 31 2.26 19.51 5.72
N LEU A 32 1.47 20.28 6.46
CA LEU A 32 1.90 21.56 7.06
C LEU A 32 2.57 22.49 6.04
N GLY A 33 2.01 22.54 4.82
CA GLY A 33 2.55 23.37 3.74
C GLY A 33 3.66 22.72 2.90
N VAL A 34 4.28 21.63 3.36
CA VAL A 34 5.40 20.97 2.70
C VAL A 34 4.92 19.73 1.93
N TRP A 35 5.35 19.61 0.67
CA TRP A 35 5.13 18.39 -0.12
C TRP A 35 6.08 17.28 0.33
N ARG A 36 5.52 16.13 0.68
CA ARG A 36 6.24 14.90 0.98
C ARG A 36 6.00 13.90 -0.12
N GLU A 37 7.06 13.23 -0.55
CA GLU A 37 6.99 12.18 -1.57
C GLU A 37 7.09 10.82 -0.90
N ILE A 38 6.35 9.85 -1.44
CA ILE A 38 6.41 8.45 -1.01
C ILE A 38 6.70 7.62 -2.25
N THR A 39 7.75 6.79 -2.17
CA THR A 39 8.16 5.91 -3.26
C THR A 39 7.27 4.67 -3.34
N TRP A 40 7.24 3.99 -4.49
CA TRP A 40 6.50 2.73 -4.62
C TRP A 40 6.95 1.66 -3.63
N ARG A 41 8.26 1.61 -3.34
CA ARG A 41 8.84 0.74 -2.32
C ARG A 41 8.30 1.07 -0.93
N GLY A 42 8.38 2.35 -0.54
CA GLY A 42 7.90 2.80 0.77
C GLY A 42 6.40 2.60 0.94
N TYR A 43 5.61 2.78 -0.12
CA TYR A 43 4.17 2.50 -0.06
C TYR A 43 3.88 1.01 0.15
N TYR A 44 4.56 0.13 -0.58
CA TYR A 44 4.42 -1.32 -0.42
C TYR A 44 4.81 -1.79 0.98
N GLU A 45 5.90 -1.27 1.54
CA GLU A 45 6.37 -1.59 2.90
C GLU A 45 5.33 -1.20 3.97
N HIS A 46 4.74 0.01 3.87
CA HIS A 46 3.67 0.42 4.78
C HIS A 46 2.43 -0.47 4.68
N VAL A 47 1.98 -0.79 3.46
CA VAL A 47 0.82 -1.69 3.26
C VAL A 47 1.10 -3.09 3.81
N ARG A 48 2.32 -3.60 3.63
CA ARG A 48 2.73 -4.90 4.18
C ARG A 48 2.71 -4.92 5.70
N ALA A 49 3.20 -3.87 6.36
CA ALA A 49 3.17 -3.74 7.81
C ALA A 49 1.73 -3.67 8.35
N ALA A 50 0.88 -2.85 7.73
CA ALA A 50 -0.54 -2.74 8.10
C ALA A 50 -1.29 -4.08 7.91
N ALA A 51 -1.07 -4.77 6.79
CA ALA A 51 -1.67 -6.08 6.53
C ALA A 51 -1.23 -7.14 7.55
N ALA A 52 0.05 -7.13 7.95
CA ALA A 52 0.55 -8.02 8.99
C ALA A 52 -0.13 -7.75 10.34
N MET A 53 -0.28 -6.48 10.72
CA MET A 53 -0.97 -6.11 11.96
C MET A 53 -2.45 -6.52 11.96
N LEU A 54 -3.17 -6.33 10.85
CA LEU A 54 -4.57 -6.77 10.74
C LEU A 54 -4.70 -8.30 10.89
N ALA A 55 -3.76 -9.06 10.31
CA ALA A 55 -3.72 -10.50 10.48
C ALA A 55 -3.47 -10.90 11.95
N GLU A 56 -2.53 -10.23 12.63
CA GLU A 56 -2.25 -10.45 14.07
C GLU A 56 -3.45 -10.08 14.95
N LEU A 57 -4.23 -9.05 14.60
CA LEU A 57 -5.47 -8.69 15.28
C LEU A 57 -6.63 -9.66 15.00
N GLY A 58 -6.42 -10.68 14.16
CA GLY A 58 -7.38 -11.75 13.91
C GLY A 58 -8.34 -11.50 12.75
N VAL A 59 -8.08 -10.53 11.87
CA VAL A 59 -8.87 -10.32 10.65
C VAL A 59 -8.72 -11.52 9.70
N ARG A 60 -9.84 -12.03 9.20
CA ARG A 60 -9.93 -13.22 8.35
C ARG A 60 -10.55 -12.92 6.99
N PRO A 61 -10.37 -13.82 5.99
CA PRO A 61 -11.10 -13.72 4.74
C PRO A 61 -12.63 -13.69 4.97
N GLY A 62 -13.29 -12.68 4.41
CA GLY A 62 -14.73 -12.45 4.59
C GLY A 62 -15.08 -11.43 5.68
N ASP A 63 -14.12 -11.06 6.54
CA ASP A 63 -14.33 -10.00 7.53
C ASP A 63 -14.36 -8.62 6.86
N HIS A 64 -14.96 -7.66 7.57
CA HIS A 64 -15.09 -6.28 7.13
C HIS A 64 -14.23 -5.37 7.99
N VAL A 65 -13.46 -4.48 7.35
CA VAL A 65 -12.65 -3.45 8.02
C VAL A 65 -13.15 -2.09 7.56
N ALA A 66 -13.49 -1.22 8.51
CA ALA A 66 -13.89 0.15 8.24
C ALA A 66 -12.73 1.11 8.52
N ILE A 67 -12.56 2.12 7.66
CA ILE A 67 -11.61 3.21 7.85
C ILE A 67 -12.41 4.50 7.95
N LEU A 68 -12.30 5.20 9.08
CA LEU A 68 -12.85 6.53 9.27
C LEU A 68 -11.69 7.53 9.31
N SER A 69 -11.46 8.20 8.19
CA SER A 69 -10.35 9.15 8.01
C SER A 69 -10.72 10.18 6.95
N ASP A 70 -10.07 11.35 7.01
CA ASP A 70 -9.96 12.22 5.85
C ASP A 70 -9.06 11.60 4.77
N ASN A 71 -9.05 12.19 3.58
CA ASN A 71 -8.14 11.78 2.51
C ASN A 71 -6.71 12.18 2.86
N ARG A 72 -5.91 11.20 3.29
CA ARG A 72 -4.55 11.40 3.77
C ARG A 72 -3.65 10.23 3.37
N VAL A 73 -2.35 10.44 3.51
CA VAL A 73 -1.30 9.43 3.31
C VAL A 73 -0.58 9.09 4.62
#